data_AF-A0A7V8QJW8-F1
#
_entry.id   AF-A0A7V8QJW8-F1
#
_cell.length_a   1.000
_cell.length_b   1.000
_cell.length_c   1.000
_cell.angle_alpha   90.00
_cell.angle_beta   90.00
_cell.angle_gamma   90.00
#
_symmetry.space_group_name_H-M   'P 1'
#
loop_
_entity.id
_entity.type
_entity.pdbx_description
1 polymer ?
#
loop_
_entity_poly.entity_id
_entity_poly.type
_entity_poly.pdbx_seq_one_letter_code
_entity_poly.pdbx_strand_id
1 'polypeptide(L)'
;MPINRHDYALVIGIDDYPQFRSLRGAKNDAERFADWLTDTAIGGGLPPANCRLVLSAKAPVRPTFEEVNDALKDLYDASRADHKRRRFYFYFAGHGQTGTASEVNLCLAEWSMGAGLRIALAYSEWESTIVDCTGFEEVFFLLDCCRTRVHGGGGMPPLKVTCAKPQTQTGETFVAYATEFQNQSFEAERGVQPGSGDPIYGGHFTEALIMALTGGAATDGGGVRAPDLKRYMEQWTPRLAQEATNPEQRAIIKNGLSSIPEDPVLGAAEPTGTLQVEIPGTRPGPIHLLAPDGSLVEKGGPGVWQVPGLRYGQYTLLDTANGEEKVCHFQPRDPMRRSRFD
;
A
#
# COMPACT_ATOMS: atom_id res chain seq x y z
N MET A 1 -2.29 -1.71 19.84
CA MET A 1 -1.39 -0.53 19.76
C MET A 1 -2.10 0.69 20.35
N PRO A 2 -1.43 1.72 20.91
CA PRO A 2 -2.10 2.98 21.25
C PRO A 2 -2.62 3.69 19.99
N ILE A 3 -3.78 4.36 20.11
CA ILE A 3 -4.37 5.16 19.02
C ILE A 3 -3.42 6.33 18.68
N ASN A 4 -3.12 6.49 17.40
CA ASN A 4 -2.23 7.52 16.87
C ASN A 4 -3.02 8.80 16.53
N ARG A 5 -3.45 9.53 17.57
CA ARG A 5 -4.31 10.72 17.45
C ARG A 5 -3.71 11.89 16.66
N HIS A 6 -2.38 11.90 16.52
CA HIS A 6 -1.63 12.95 15.84
C HIS A 6 -1.20 12.58 14.42
N ASP A 7 -1.72 11.46 13.93
CA ASP A 7 -1.51 10.99 12.57
C ASP A 7 -2.76 11.23 11.73
N TYR A 8 -2.56 11.62 10.47
CA TYR A 8 -3.63 11.96 9.54
C TYR A 8 -3.31 11.37 8.16
N ALA A 9 -4.35 11.15 7.36
CA ALA A 9 -4.20 10.56 6.03
C ALA A 9 -5.21 11.12 5.03
N LEU A 10 -4.72 11.43 3.83
CA LEU A 10 -5.51 11.64 2.62
C LEU A 10 -5.23 10.48 1.67
N VAL A 11 -6.26 9.67 1.39
CA VAL A 11 -6.19 8.46 0.59
C VAL A 11 -7.11 8.61 -0.61
N ILE A 12 -6.56 8.52 -1.82
CA ILE A 12 -7.29 8.78 -3.06
C ILE A 12 -7.20 7.55 -3.97
N GLY A 13 -8.35 7.04 -4.42
CA GLY A 13 -8.44 5.91 -5.35
C GLY A 13 -9.38 6.20 -6.50
N ILE A 14 -8.87 6.16 -7.74
CA ILE A 14 -9.64 6.55 -8.93
C ILE A 14 -9.62 5.43 -9.95
N ASP A 15 -10.76 4.77 -10.11
CA ASP A 15 -11.01 3.81 -11.19
C ASP A 15 -11.81 4.42 -12.34
N ASP A 16 -12.76 5.30 -11.99
CA ASP A 16 -13.73 5.83 -12.92
C ASP A 16 -13.18 7.04 -13.64
N TYR A 17 -12.75 6.82 -14.89
CA TYR A 17 -12.36 7.87 -15.82
C TYR A 17 -13.31 7.90 -17.01
N PRO A 18 -14.42 8.67 -16.98
CA PRO A 18 -15.40 8.65 -18.06
C PRO A 18 -14.87 9.13 -19.41
N GLN A 19 -13.79 9.93 -19.40
CA GLN A 19 -13.15 10.49 -20.60
C GLN A 19 -11.81 9.81 -20.95
N PHE A 20 -11.47 8.72 -20.26
CA PHE A 20 -10.26 7.94 -20.51
C PHE A 20 -10.47 6.45 -20.20
N ARG A 21 -9.42 5.62 -20.24
CA ARG A 21 -9.55 4.21 -19.84
C ARG A 21 -9.78 4.13 -18.33
N SER A 22 -10.85 3.48 -17.90
CA SER A 22 -11.07 3.20 -16.49
C SER A 22 -10.09 2.13 -15.99
N LEU A 23 -9.78 2.17 -14.70
CA LEU A 23 -9.02 1.14 -13.99
C LEU A 23 -9.99 0.22 -13.22
N ARG A 24 -9.46 -0.80 -12.57
CA ARG A 24 -10.27 -1.76 -11.79
C ARG A 24 -9.81 -1.92 -10.35
N GLY A 25 -8.54 -1.65 -10.07
CA GLY A 25 -7.92 -1.90 -8.76
C GLY A 25 -7.74 -0.68 -7.87
N ALA A 26 -7.81 0.54 -8.39
CA ALA A 26 -7.36 1.73 -7.67
C ALA A 26 -8.25 2.07 -6.46
N LYS A 27 -9.56 1.83 -6.53
CA LYS A 27 -10.44 1.99 -5.36
C LYS A 27 -10.15 0.95 -4.29
N ASN A 28 -10.05 -0.32 -4.70
CA ASN A 28 -9.77 -1.42 -3.78
C ASN A 28 -8.41 -1.21 -3.07
N ASP A 29 -7.41 -0.75 -3.80
CA ASP A 29 -6.10 -0.42 -3.26
C ASP A 29 -6.16 0.73 -2.22
N ALA A 30 -6.91 1.80 -2.52
CA ALA A 30 -7.14 2.90 -1.59
C ALA A 30 -7.93 2.46 -0.34
N GLU A 31 -8.97 1.65 -0.50
CA GLU A 31 -9.76 1.10 0.60
C GLU A 31 -8.89 0.23 1.52
N ARG A 32 -8.11 -0.71 0.96
CA ARG A 32 -7.20 -1.57 1.74
C ARG A 32 -6.18 -0.77 2.53
N PHE A 33 -5.64 0.30 1.95
CA PHE A 33 -4.69 1.15 2.66
C PHE A 33 -5.36 2.00 3.76
N ALA A 34 -6.56 2.54 3.50
CA ALA A 34 -7.34 3.25 4.52
C ALA A 34 -7.77 2.33 5.68
N ASP A 35 -8.14 1.09 5.38
CA ASP A 35 -8.45 0.07 6.38
C ASP A 35 -7.21 -0.24 7.23
N TRP A 36 -6.05 -0.44 6.61
CA TRP A 36 -4.80 -0.60 7.35
C TRP A 36 -4.48 0.63 8.20
N LEU A 37 -4.66 1.85 7.69
CA LEU A 37 -4.39 3.09 8.45
C LEU A 37 -5.24 3.20 9.72
N THR A 38 -6.50 2.76 9.65
CA THR A 38 -7.47 2.90 10.76
C THR A 38 -7.54 1.68 11.67
N ASP A 39 -6.93 0.56 11.28
CA ASP A 39 -6.82 -0.62 12.15
C ASP A 39 -5.97 -0.31 13.41
N THR A 40 -6.55 -0.57 14.57
CA THR A 40 -5.95 -0.33 15.89
C THR A 40 -5.24 -1.55 16.49
N ALA A 41 -5.43 -2.73 15.87
CA ALA A 41 -4.77 -3.96 16.29
C ALA A 41 -3.33 -4.00 15.79
N ILE A 42 -3.14 -3.98 14.46
CA ILE A 42 -1.83 -4.14 13.82
C ILE A 42 -1.49 -3.01 12.83
N GLY A 43 -2.49 -2.26 12.40
CA GLY A 43 -2.37 -1.18 11.41
C GLY A 43 -1.86 0.16 11.95
N GLY A 44 -2.15 1.23 11.22
CA GLY A 44 -1.71 2.59 11.51
C GLY A 44 -2.35 3.19 12.77
N GLY A 45 -3.45 2.64 13.28
CA GLY A 45 -4.11 3.10 14.50
C GLY A 45 -4.62 4.54 14.46
N LEU A 46 -4.85 5.09 13.27
CA LEU A 46 -5.42 6.43 13.11
C LEU A 46 -6.88 6.44 13.59
N PRO A 47 -7.34 7.50 14.29
CA PRO A 47 -8.76 7.74 14.43
C PRO A 47 -9.42 7.81 13.05
N PRO A 48 -10.59 7.18 12.82
CA PRO A 48 -11.26 7.24 11.52
C PRO A 48 -11.50 8.67 11.01
N ALA A 49 -11.75 9.62 11.93
CA ALA A 49 -11.93 11.03 11.59
C ALA A 49 -10.67 11.71 11.00
N ASN A 50 -9.48 11.14 11.26
CA ASN A 50 -8.19 11.63 10.75
C ASN A 50 -7.81 11.00 9.40
N CYS A 51 -8.62 10.10 8.85
CA CYS A 51 -8.41 9.50 7.55
C CYS A 51 -9.53 9.95 6.59
N ARG A 52 -9.17 10.68 5.52
CA ARG A 52 -10.09 11.01 4.43
C ARG A 52 -9.84 10.09 3.26
N LEU A 53 -10.80 9.20 3.01
CA LEU A 53 -10.85 8.35 1.83
C LEU A 53 -11.68 9.01 0.73
N VAL A 54 -11.07 9.24 -0.42
CA VAL A 54 -11.67 9.89 -1.59
C VAL A 54 -11.65 8.91 -2.76
N LEU A 55 -12.82 8.36 -3.07
CA LEU A 55 -12.98 7.38 -4.15
C LEU A 55 -13.69 7.98 -5.35
N SER A 56 -13.38 7.47 -6.54
CA SER A 56 -14.08 7.90 -7.74
C SER A 56 -15.54 7.45 -7.81
N ALA A 57 -16.32 8.15 -8.62
CA ALA A 57 -17.66 7.72 -9.02
C ALA A 57 -17.95 8.21 -10.45
N LYS A 58 -18.77 7.47 -11.21
CA LYS A 58 -19.12 7.82 -12.59
C LYS A 58 -20.20 8.90 -12.71
N ALA A 59 -21.11 8.99 -11.73
CA ALA A 59 -22.27 9.88 -11.79
C ALA A 59 -22.70 10.36 -10.39
N PRO A 60 -22.50 11.65 -10.05
CA PRO A 60 -21.68 12.60 -10.80
C PRO A 60 -20.21 12.15 -10.83
N VAL A 61 -19.44 12.66 -11.81
CA VAL A 61 -18.01 12.34 -11.95
C VAL A 61 -17.24 12.92 -10.77
N ARG A 62 -16.54 12.06 -10.03
CA ARG A 62 -15.79 12.39 -8.82
C ARG A 62 -14.53 11.54 -8.71
N PRO A 63 -13.50 11.96 -7.95
CA PRO A 63 -13.44 13.23 -7.23
C PRO A 63 -13.18 14.42 -8.16
N THR A 64 -13.78 15.56 -7.84
CA THR A 64 -13.37 16.86 -8.40
C THR A 64 -12.11 17.36 -7.72
N PHE A 65 -11.46 18.36 -8.33
CA PHE A 65 -10.30 19.00 -7.73
C PHE A 65 -10.64 19.69 -6.40
N GLU A 66 -11.80 20.33 -6.31
CA GLU A 66 -12.30 20.98 -5.10
C GLU A 66 -12.52 19.97 -3.97
N GLU A 67 -13.07 18.79 -4.26
CA GLU A 67 -13.30 17.74 -3.26
C GLU A 67 -11.99 17.26 -2.64
N VAL A 68 -10.93 17.07 -3.44
CA VAL A 68 -9.61 16.70 -2.91
C VAL A 68 -9.01 17.84 -2.08
N ASN A 69 -9.16 19.09 -2.52
CA ASN A 69 -8.68 20.26 -1.76
C ASN A 69 -9.43 20.43 -0.43
N ASP A 70 -10.74 20.21 -0.40
CA ASP A 70 -11.54 20.26 0.82
C ASP A 70 -11.13 19.15 1.78
N ALA A 71 -10.89 17.94 1.28
CA ALA A 71 -10.39 16.84 2.11
C ALA A 71 -9.03 17.17 2.76
N LEU A 72 -8.08 17.75 2.01
CA LEU A 72 -6.81 18.19 2.56
C LEU A 72 -6.99 19.33 3.59
N LYS A 73 -7.84 20.31 3.27
CA LYS A 73 -8.12 21.44 4.17
C LYS A 73 -8.74 20.99 5.49
N ASP A 74 -9.71 20.08 5.45
CA ASP A 74 -10.37 19.55 6.64
C ASP A 74 -9.38 18.85 7.57
N LEU A 75 -8.50 18.01 7.00
CA LEU A 75 -7.42 17.36 7.76
C LEU A 75 -6.45 18.37 8.36
N TYR A 76 -6.08 19.39 7.58
CA TYR A 76 -5.19 20.45 8.06
C TYR A 76 -5.82 21.23 9.22
N ASP A 77 -7.07 21.65 9.10
CA ASP A 77 -7.77 22.40 10.14
C ASP A 77 -7.97 21.54 11.41
N ALA A 78 -8.32 20.27 11.25
CA ALA A 78 -8.40 19.32 12.37
C ALA A 78 -7.04 19.17 13.08
N SER A 79 -5.96 19.01 12.31
CA SER A 79 -4.60 18.84 12.86
C SER A 79 -4.09 20.07 13.63
N ARG A 80 -4.61 21.26 13.32
CA ARG A 80 -4.25 22.50 14.02
C ARG A 80 -4.86 22.58 15.42
N ALA A 81 -6.02 21.97 15.63
CA ALA A 81 -6.67 21.96 16.95
C ALA A 81 -5.92 21.08 17.96
N ASP A 82 -5.22 20.03 17.48
CA ASP A 82 -4.57 19.04 18.34
C ASP A 82 -3.13 19.41 18.77
N HIS A 83 -2.60 20.54 18.30
CA HIS A 83 -1.28 21.13 18.60
C HIS A 83 -0.03 20.24 18.39
N LYS A 84 -0.20 18.94 18.14
CA LYS A 84 0.85 17.98 17.80
C LYS A 84 0.49 17.25 16.51
N ARG A 85 1.43 17.24 15.57
CA ARG A 85 1.27 16.75 14.21
C ARG A 85 2.46 15.86 13.91
N ARG A 86 2.30 14.56 14.15
CA ARG A 86 3.41 13.61 14.01
C ARG A 86 3.56 13.18 12.57
N ARG A 87 2.55 12.46 12.03
CA ARG A 87 2.65 11.84 10.71
C ARG A 87 1.50 12.20 9.78
N PHE A 88 1.80 12.46 8.53
CA PHE A 88 0.81 12.58 7.46
C PHE A 88 1.05 11.53 6.38
N TYR A 89 -0.01 10.85 5.96
CA TYR A 89 0.01 9.95 4.81
C TYR A 89 -0.74 10.58 3.64
N PHE A 90 -0.09 10.67 2.49
CA PHE A 90 -0.69 10.97 1.21
C PHE A 90 -0.59 9.73 0.34
N TYR A 91 -1.73 9.13 0.03
CA TYR A 91 -1.80 7.95 -0.82
C TYR A 91 -2.63 8.26 -2.07
N PHE A 92 -2.12 7.85 -3.23
CA PHE A 92 -2.84 7.97 -4.49
C PHE A 92 -2.70 6.70 -5.31
N ALA A 93 -3.82 6.15 -5.76
CA ALA A 93 -3.91 5.10 -6.78
C ALA A 93 -4.76 5.59 -7.96
N GLY A 94 -4.22 5.46 -9.17
CA GLY A 94 -4.91 5.90 -10.38
C GLY A 94 -3.98 6.13 -11.58
N HIS A 95 -4.46 6.85 -12.58
CA HIS A 95 -3.59 7.30 -13.68
C HIS A 95 -2.62 8.37 -13.21
N GLY A 96 -1.39 8.25 -13.69
CA GLY A 96 -0.32 9.21 -13.48
C GLY A 96 0.36 9.52 -14.80
N GLN A 97 0.80 10.76 -14.95
CA GLN A 97 1.60 11.20 -16.08
C GLN A 97 2.78 12.04 -15.58
N THR A 98 3.81 12.17 -16.40
CA THR A 98 4.99 12.95 -16.04
C THR A 98 5.46 13.85 -17.17
N GLY A 99 5.91 15.06 -16.83
CA GLY A 99 6.64 15.94 -17.75
C GLY A 99 8.16 15.71 -17.67
N THR A 100 8.67 15.56 -16.45
CA THR A 100 10.09 15.40 -16.10
C THR A 100 10.26 14.39 -14.97
N ALA A 101 11.48 13.91 -14.70
CA ALA A 101 11.71 12.86 -13.70
C ALA A 101 11.19 13.21 -12.29
N SER A 102 11.11 14.49 -11.93
CA SER A 102 10.59 14.99 -10.64
C SER A 102 9.10 15.36 -10.66
N GLU A 103 8.50 15.56 -11.84
CA GLU A 103 7.09 15.95 -11.95
C GLU A 103 6.21 14.71 -12.12
N VAL A 104 5.29 14.51 -11.19
CA VAL A 104 4.21 13.53 -11.33
C VAL A 104 2.89 14.30 -11.27
N ASN A 105 2.02 14.09 -12.24
CA ASN A 105 0.68 14.63 -12.24
C ASN A 105 -0.29 13.49 -11.98
N LEU A 106 -1.07 13.60 -10.90
CA LEU A 106 -2.01 12.58 -10.42
C LEU A 106 -3.39 12.86 -11.04
N CYS A 107 -3.79 12.08 -12.04
CA CYS A 107 -4.96 12.37 -12.87
C CYS A 107 -6.27 12.14 -12.09
N LEU A 108 -7.12 13.18 -12.00
CA LEU A 108 -8.44 13.08 -11.38
C LEU A 108 -9.48 12.49 -12.35
N ALA A 109 -10.68 12.19 -11.86
CA ALA A 109 -11.68 11.42 -12.62
C ALA A 109 -12.11 12.05 -13.96
N GLU A 110 -12.12 13.38 -14.05
CA GLU A 110 -12.44 14.09 -15.30
C GLU A 110 -11.27 14.19 -16.28
N TRP A 111 -10.10 13.64 -15.95
CA TRP A 111 -8.92 13.70 -16.81
C TRP A 111 -9.15 12.99 -18.15
N SER A 112 -8.64 13.60 -19.23
CA SER A 112 -8.73 13.06 -20.59
C SER A 112 -7.48 13.35 -21.43
N MET A 113 -7.25 12.52 -22.45
CA MET A 113 -6.13 12.67 -23.41
C MET A 113 -6.38 13.77 -24.45
N GLY A 114 -7.65 14.10 -24.73
CA GLY A 114 -8.05 15.02 -25.79
C GLY A 114 -9.06 16.04 -25.26
N ALA A 115 -8.81 17.32 -25.59
CA ALA A 115 -9.61 18.48 -25.20
C ALA A 115 -9.43 19.00 -23.76
N GLY A 116 -8.31 19.69 -23.51
CA GLY A 116 -8.26 20.87 -22.61
C GLY A 116 -8.41 20.68 -21.10
N LEU A 117 -8.99 19.58 -20.62
CA LEU A 117 -9.23 19.33 -19.20
C LEU A 117 -8.11 18.46 -18.62
N ARG A 118 -7.00 19.15 -18.33
CA ARG A 118 -5.80 18.59 -17.67
C ARG A 118 -6.00 18.58 -16.17
N ILE A 119 -7.06 17.91 -15.71
CA ILE A 119 -7.47 17.90 -14.31
C ILE A 119 -6.63 16.85 -13.58
N ALA A 120 -5.47 17.28 -13.08
CA ALA A 120 -4.56 16.46 -12.31
C ALA A 120 -3.99 17.25 -11.14
N LEU A 121 -3.51 16.58 -10.10
CA LEU A 121 -2.78 17.20 -8.99
C LEU A 121 -1.29 17.29 -9.36
N ALA A 122 -0.67 18.46 -9.23
CA ALA A 122 0.78 18.59 -9.39
C ALA A 122 1.47 18.08 -8.13
N TYR A 123 1.95 16.83 -8.14
CA TYR A 123 2.53 16.19 -6.95
C TYR A 123 3.58 17.06 -6.26
N SER A 124 4.49 17.70 -7.00
CA SER A 124 5.55 18.53 -6.41
C SER A 124 5.02 19.74 -5.63
N GLU A 125 3.92 20.34 -6.08
CA GLU A 125 3.26 21.48 -5.42
C GLU A 125 2.45 21.02 -4.19
N TRP A 126 1.87 19.82 -4.28
CA TRP A 126 1.20 19.20 -3.14
C TRP A 126 2.20 18.75 -2.08
N GLU A 127 3.33 18.19 -2.48
CA GLU A 127 4.45 17.83 -1.62
C GLU A 127 4.97 19.05 -0.87
N SER A 128 5.35 20.11 -1.59
CA SER A 128 5.86 21.34 -0.97
C SER A 128 4.84 21.95 -0.01
N THR A 129 3.57 22.04 -0.41
CA THR A 129 2.52 22.61 0.45
C THR A 129 2.31 21.77 1.71
N ILE A 130 2.25 20.44 1.60
CA ILE A 130 2.09 19.58 2.75
C ILE A 130 3.31 19.72 3.67
N VAL A 131 4.52 19.53 3.14
CA VAL A 131 5.75 19.56 3.93
C VAL A 131 6.00 20.92 4.60
N ASP A 132 5.79 22.02 3.88
CA ASP A 132 6.19 23.36 4.33
C ASP A 132 5.10 24.07 5.13
N CYS A 133 3.81 23.77 4.88
CA CYS A 133 2.70 24.50 5.49
C CYS A 133 1.93 23.72 6.56
N THR A 134 1.96 22.38 6.56
CA THR A 134 1.14 21.60 7.49
C THR A 134 1.81 21.36 8.83
N GLY A 135 3.14 21.31 8.89
CA GLY A 135 3.90 21.11 10.13
C GLY A 135 3.82 19.72 10.72
N PHE A 136 3.65 18.71 9.88
CA PHE A 136 3.89 17.31 10.26
C PHE A 136 5.39 17.02 10.30
N GLU A 137 5.83 16.25 11.29
CA GLU A 137 7.22 15.82 11.44
C GLU A 137 7.61 14.79 10.36
N GLU A 138 6.69 13.87 10.06
CA GLU A 138 6.87 12.76 9.13
C GLU A 138 5.79 12.79 8.03
N VAL A 139 6.19 12.77 6.76
CA VAL A 139 5.24 12.79 5.64
C VAL A 139 5.53 11.65 4.67
N PHE A 140 4.55 10.76 4.49
CA PHE A 140 4.63 9.62 3.58
C PHE A 140 3.82 9.90 2.32
N PHE A 141 4.48 9.93 1.17
CA PHE A 141 3.84 9.98 -0.15
C PHE A 141 3.94 8.61 -0.81
N LEU A 142 2.80 7.97 -1.08
CA LEU A 142 2.70 6.63 -1.65
C LEU A 142 1.89 6.72 -2.95
N LEU A 143 2.59 6.60 -4.09
CA LEU A 143 2.03 6.92 -5.41
C LEU A 143 1.95 5.67 -6.30
N ASP A 144 0.80 5.02 -6.30
CA ASP A 144 0.49 3.90 -7.20
C ASP A 144 -0.09 4.38 -8.53
N CYS A 145 0.80 4.92 -9.36
CA CYS A 145 0.45 5.43 -10.68
C CYS A 145 1.59 5.29 -11.68
N CYS A 146 1.25 5.34 -12.97
CA CYS A 146 2.24 5.41 -14.04
C CYS A 146 3.08 6.69 -13.94
N ARG A 147 4.31 6.63 -14.49
CA ARG A 147 5.17 7.79 -14.71
C ARG A 147 5.59 7.86 -16.17
N THR A 148 4.63 7.66 -17.07
CA THR A 148 4.84 7.74 -18.52
C THR A 148 4.77 9.18 -18.99
N ARG A 149 5.69 9.57 -19.90
CA ARG A 149 5.67 10.90 -20.48
C ARG A 149 4.46 11.07 -21.38
N VAL A 150 3.67 12.09 -21.10
CA VAL A 150 2.58 12.56 -21.97
C VAL A 150 2.88 14.01 -22.31
N HIS A 151 2.87 14.34 -23.62
CA HIS A 151 3.17 15.69 -24.06
C HIS A 151 2.00 16.62 -23.72
N GLY A 152 2.28 17.60 -22.87
CA GLY A 152 1.37 18.69 -22.57
C GLY A 152 0.38 18.38 -21.44
N GLY A 153 0.60 19.05 -20.30
CA GLY A 153 -0.34 19.19 -19.21
C GLY A 153 0.35 19.18 -17.86
N GLY A 154 0.24 20.28 -17.12
CA GLY A 154 0.67 20.37 -15.73
C GLY A 154 -0.50 20.01 -14.81
N GLY A 155 -0.19 19.52 -13.62
CA GLY A 155 -1.16 19.42 -12.55
C GLY A 155 -1.44 20.79 -11.92
N MET A 156 -2.46 20.83 -11.07
CA MET A 156 -2.85 22.01 -10.32
C MET A 156 -2.27 21.96 -8.90
N PRO A 157 -1.74 23.09 -8.38
CA PRO A 157 -1.27 23.20 -7.01
C PRO A 157 -2.46 23.21 -6.04
N PRO A 158 -2.30 22.81 -4.77
CA PRO A 158 -3.37 22.91 -3.79
C PRO A 158 -3.78 24.38 -3.58
N LEU A 159 -5.08 24.65 -3.46
CA LEU A 159 -5.63 26.02 -3.36
C LEU A 159 -5.96 26.45 -1.92
N LYS A 160 -6.29 25.48 -1.05
CA LYS A 160 -6.99 25.75 0.22
C LYS A 160 -6.10 25.67 1.47
N VAL A 161 -4.82 25.32 1.31
CA VAL A 161 -3.81 25.31 2.37
C VAL A 161 -2.72 26.31 1.99
N THR A 162 -2.53 27.34 2.81
CA THR A 162 -1.48 28.35 2.63
C THR A 162 -0.82 28.65 3.97
N CYS A 163 0.48 28.92 3.94
CA CYS A 163 1.22 29.41 5.10
C CYS A 163 1.92 30.73 4.75
N ALA A 164 1.75 31.75 5.60
CA ALA A 164 2.31 33.10 5.36
C ALA A 164 3.85 33.14 5.48
N LYS A 165 4.45 32.13 6.13
CA LYS A 165 5.88 31.86 6.21
C LYS A 165 6.06 30.34 6.24
N PRO A 166 7.01 29.76 5.49
CA PRO A 166 7.39 28.36 5.67
C PRO A 166 7.70 28.10 7.14
N GLN A 167 7.26 26.97 7.68
CA GLN A 167 7.58 26.63 9.06
C GLN A 167 9.10 26.55 9.25
N THR A 168 9.60 26.89 10.44
CA THR A 168 11.04 26.81 10.75
C THR A 168 11.56 25.37 10.78
N GLN A 169 10.65 24.40 10.87
CA GLN A 169 10.92 22.98 10.76
C GLN A 169 10.07 22.43 9.61
N THR A 170 10.72 21.95 8.55
CA THR A 170 10.09 21.25 7.43
C THR A 170 9.94 19.78 7.79
N GLY A 171 8.80 19.18 7.45
CA GLY A 171 8.61 17.74 7.62
C GLY A 171 9.62 16.92 6.81
N GLU A 172 10.01 15.76 7.34
CA GLU A 172 10.83 14.81 6.60
C GLU A 172 9.96 13.88 5.77
N THR A 173 10.43 13.51 4.57
CA THR A 173 9.60 12.78 3.60
C THR A 173 10.06 11.35 3.38
N PHE A 174 9.08 10.47 3.22
CA PHE A 174 9.22 9.16 2.59
C PHE A 174 8.38 9.14 1.33
N VAL A 175 9.03 9.04 0.17
CA VAL A 175 8.33 9.10 -1.12
C VAL A 175 8.52 7.78 -1.85
N ALA A 176 7.43 7.08 -2.14
CA ALA A 176 7.42 5.83 -2.85
C ALA A 176 6.64 5.95 -4.16
N TYR A 177 7.33 5.74 -5.27
CA TYR A 177 6.74 5.66 -6.61
C TYR A 177 6.58 4.19 -6.99
N ALA A 178 5.42 3.80 -7.50
CA ALA A 178 5.16 2.43 -7.96
C ALA A 178 6.02 1.98 -9.15
N THR A 179 6.61 2.93 -9.86
CA THR A 179 7.43 2.67 -11.05
C THR A 179 8.53 3.71 -11.23
N GLU A 180 9.55 3.35 -12.01
CA GLU A 180 10.62 4.25 -12.45
C GLU A 180 10.11 5.35 -13.38
N PHE A 181 10.92 6.39 -13.60
CA PHE A 181 10.58 7.42 -14.57
C PHE A 181 10.45 6.83 -15.98
N GLN A 182 9.43 7.26 -16.72
CA GLN A 182 9.06 6.76 -18.06
C GLN A 182 8.53 5.32 -18.10
N ASN A 183 8.22 4.72 -16.96
CA ASN A 183 7.63 3.38 -16.88
C ASN A 183 6.17 3.39 -16.42
N GLN A 184 5.52 2.23 -16.61
CA GLN A 184 4.13 1.98 -16.25
C GLN A 184 4.01 1.34 -14.85
N SER A 185 2.87 1.57 -14.20
CA SER A 185 2.39 0.78 -13.06
C SER A 185 1.17 -0.04 -13.52
N PHE A 186 1.03 -1.28 -13.06
CA PHE A 186 0.03 -2.23 -13.53
C PHE A 186 -0.83 -2.78 -12.39
N GLU A 187 -2.07 -3.13 -12.74
CA GLU A 187 -3.01 -3.88 -11.91
C GLU A 187 -3.05 -5.36 -12.34
N ALA A 188 -3.34 -6.25 -11.39
CA ALA A 188 -3.59 -7.66 -11.64
C ALA A 188 -4.76 -8.15 -10.80
N GLU A 189 -5.36 -9.28 -11.22
CA GLU A 189 -6.36 -9.98 -10.42
C GLU A 189 -5.69 -10.56 -9.15
N ARG A 190 -6.31 -10.32 -8.00
CA ARG A 190 -5.81 -10.68 -6.66
C ARG A 190 -6.64 -11.75 -5.97
N GLY A 191 -7.76 -12.13 -6.57
CA GLY A 191 -8.67 -13.12 -6.02
C GLY A 191 -10.09 -12.83 -6.46
N VAL A 192 -11.04 -13.41 -5.74
CA VAL A 192 -12.46 -13.29 -6.02
C VAL A 192 -13.21 -12.80 -4.78
N GLN A 193 -14.19 -11.94 -4.98
CA GLN A 193 -15.00 -11.40 -3.90
C GLN A 193 -15.90 -12.50 -3.31
N PRO A 194 -15.88 -12.71 -1.99
CA PRO A 194 -16.75 -13.70 -1.35
C PRO A 194 -18.22 -13.43 -1.63
N GLY A 195 -18.95 -14.46 -2.06
CA GLY A 195 -20.39 -14.39 -2.33
C GLY A 195 -20.75 -14.02 -3.76
N SER A 196 -20.10 -13.02 -4.38
CA SER A 196 -20.39 -12.66 -5.78
C SER A 196 -19.55 -13.46 -6.78
N GLY A 197 -18.31 -13.83 -6.41
CA GLY A 197 -17.36 -14.49 -7.31
C GLY A 197 -16.69 -13.54 -8.30
N ASP A 198 -16.92 -12.22 -8.19
CA ASP A 198 -16.32 -11.23 -9.07
C ASP A 198 -14.81 -11.10 -8.80
N PRO A 199 -13.99 -10.90 -9.84
CA PRO A 199 -12.55 -10.72 -9.67
C PRO A 199 -12.24 -9.41 -8.93
N ILE A 200 -11.36 -9.50 -7.93
CA ILE A 200 -10.77 -8.35 -7.24
C ILE A 200 -9.48 -7.97 -7.95
N TYR A 201 -9.30 -6.70 -8.28
CA TYR A 201 -8.07 -6.19 -8.88
C TYR A 201 -7.29 -5.33 -7.89
N GLY A 202 -5.96 -5.24 -8.08
CA GLY A 202 -5.10 -4.35 -7.31
C GLY A 202 -3.69 -4.21 -7.91
N GLY A 203 -3.06 -3.07 -7.67
CA GLY A 203 -1.72 -2.70 -8.11
C GLY A 203 -0.63 -3.55 -7.47
N HIS A 204 0.44 -3.85 -8.22
CA HIS A 204 1.60 -4.60 -7.67
C HIS A 204 2.30 -3.85 -6.54
N PHE A 205 2.33 -2.53 -6.63
CA PHE A 205 2.92 -1.68 -5.61
C PHE A 205 2.10 -1.69 -4.34
N THR A 206 0.78 -1.49 -4.44
CA THR A 206 -0.09 -1.52 -3.26
C THR A 206 -0.13 -2.90 -2.63
N GLU A 207 -0.10 -3.98 -3.41
CA GLU A 207 0.02 -5.33 -2.88
C GLU A 207 1.30 -5.51 -2.06
N ALA A 208 2.47 -5.13 -2.61
CA ALA A 208 3.73 -5.18 -1.89
C ALA A 208 3.73 -4.32 -0.62
N LEU A 209 3.10 -3.14 -0.67
CA LEU A 209 2.93 -2.24 0.48
C LEU A 209 2.13 -2.91 1.59
N ILE A 210 0.95 -3.46 1.29
CA ILE A 210 0.10 -4.11 2.28
C ILE A 210 0.78 -5.37 2.84
N MET A 211 1.43 -6.19 2.00
CA MET A 211 2.22 -7.34 2.46
C MET A 211 3.34 -6.92 3.44
N ALA A 212 4.05 -5.83 3.15
CA ALA A 212 5.08 -5.30 4.04
C ALA A 212 4.49 -4.92 5.40
N LEU A 213 3.43 -4.10 5.38
CA LEU A 213 2.81 -3.49 6.56
C LEU A 213 2.01 -4.48 7.42
N THR A 214 1.65 -5.63 6.88
CA THR A 214 0.91 -6.71 7.58
C THR A 214 1.82 -7.84 8.08
N GLY A 215 3.14 -7.62 8.05
CA GLY A 215 4.10 -8.49 8.72
C GLY A 215 5.28 -8.92 7.86
N GLY A 216 5.19 -8.79 6.52
CA GLY A 216 6.28 -9.21 5.63
C GLY A 216 7.58 -8.43 5.84
N ALA A 217 7.49 -7.19 6.31
CA ALA A 217 8.63 -6.34 6.63
C ALA A 217 8.74 -6.01 8.13
N ALA A 218 7.96 -6.68 8.97
CA ALA A 218 7.90 -6.33 10.39
C ALA A 218 9.18 -6.73 11.13
N THR A 219 9.53 -5.94 12.14
CA THR A 219 10.63 -6.23 13.06
C THR A 219 10.21 -7.26 14.10
N ASP A 220 11.17 -7.89 14.79
CA ASP A 220 10.87 -8.80 15.90
C ASP A 220 10.09 -8.11 17.04
N GLY A 221 10.20 -6.78 17.18
CA GLY A 221 9.44 -5.98 18.13
C GLY A 221 8.04 -5.58 17.65
N GLY A 222 7.64 -6.03 16.45
CA GLY A 222 6.43 -5.59 15.76
C GLY A 222 6.62 -4.29 14.98
N GLY A 223 5.71 -4.03 14.04
CA GLY A 223 5.73 -2.88 13.17
C GLY A 223 6.89 -2.89 12.16
N VAL A 224 6.84 -1.96 11.21
CA VAL A 224 7.79 -1.89 10.09
C VAL A 224 8.57 -0.58 10.17
N ARG A 225 9.91 -0.63 10.19
CA ARG A 225 10.71 0.60 10.10
C ARG A 225 10.74 1.13 8.67
N ALA A 226 10.83 2.44 8.48
CA ALA A 226 10.89 3.04 7.15
C ALA A 226 11.99 2.45 6.22
N PRO A 227 13.23 2.16 6.67
CA PRO A 227 14.23 1.49 5.82
C PRO A 227 13.85 0.05 5.43
N ASP A 228 13.13 -0.65 6.30
CA ASP A 228 12.66 -2.02 6.05
C ASP A 228 11.49 -2.02 5.05
N LEU A 229 10.58 -1.06 5.18
CA LEU A 229 9.51 -0.82 4.20
C LEU A 229 10.08 -0.53 2.81
N LYS A 230 11.05 0.39 2.71
CA LYS A 230 11.75 0.71 1.45
C LYS A 230 12.30 -0.55 0.80
N ARG A 231 13.10 -1.32 1.54
CA ARG A 231 13.77 -2.53 1.03
C ARG A 231 12.75 -3.56 0.55
N TYR A 232 11.69 -3.78 1.34
CA TYR A 232 10.66 -4.74 0.99
C TYR A 232 9.92 -4.34 -0.29
N MET A 233 9.50 -3.08 -0.40
CA MET A 233 8.76 -2.60 -1.57
C MET A 233 9.60 -2.63 -2.86
N GLU A 234 10.88 -2.23 -2.81
CA GLU A 234 11.80 -2.32 -3.94
C GLU A 234 12.07 -3.77 -4.37
N GLN A 235 12.00 -4.72 -3.44
CA GLN A 235 12.19 -6.14 -3.73
C GLN A 235 10.93 -6.82 -4.25
N TRP A 236 9.77 -6.54 -3.66
CA TRP A 236 8.54 -7.31 -3.91
C TRP A 236 7.67 -6.76 -5.02
N THR A 237 7.64 -5.44 -5.23
CA THR A 237 6.91 -4.85 -6.37
C THR A 237 7.33 -5.47 -7.71
N PRO A 238 8.63 -5.52 -8.07
CA PRO A 238 9.04 -6.12 -9.35
C PRO A 238 8.82 -7.64 -9.42
N ARG A 239 8.81 -8.36 -8.29
CA ARG A 239 8.51 -9.80 -8.27
C ARG A 239 7.04 -10.06 -8.59
N LEU A 240 6.13 -9.37 -7.91
CA LEU A 240 4.70 -9.46 -8.16
C LEU A 240 4.37 -9.05 -9.60
N ALA A 241 5.02 -7.99 -10.09
CA ALA A 241 4.85 -7.55 -11.46
C ALA A 241 5.36 -8.59 -12.47
N GLN A 242 6.52 -9.21 -12.23
CA GLN A 242 7.07 -10.28 -13.07
C GLN A 242 6.15 -11.51 -13.12
N GLU A 243 5.62 -11.95 -11.97
CA GLU A 243 4.67 -13.07 -11.87
C GLU A 243 3.40 -12.79 -12.69
N ALA A 244 2.96 -11.53 -12.74
CA ALA A 244 1.85 -11.07 -13.55
C ALA A 244 2.24 -10.65 -14.98
N THR A 245 3.41 -11.06 -15.48
CA THR A 245 3.90 -10.78 -16.85
C THR A 245 4.18 -9.30 -17.18
N ASN A 246 4.43 -8.48 -16.16
CA ASN A 246 4.80 -7.06 -16.27
C ASN A 246 6.22 -6.78 -15.72
N PRO A 247 7.28 -7.42 -16.25
CA PRO A 247 8.62 -7.40 -15.63
C PRO A 247 9.31 -6.03 -15.58
N GLU A 248 8.78 -5.04 -16.30
CA GLU A 248 9.34 -3.68 -16.39
C GLU A 248 8.97 -2.79 -15.19
N GLN A 249 7.95 -3.15 -14.39
CA GLN A 249 7.55 -2.32 -13.25
C GLN A 249 8.53 -2.49 -12.08
N ARG A 250 9.13 -1.37 -11.66
CA ARG A 250 10.09 -1.31 -10.55
C ARG A 250 9.81 -0.14 -9.65
N ALA A 251 9.48 -0.39 -8.39
CA ALA A 251 9.25 0.68 -7.42
C ALA A 251 10.55 1.44 -7.11
N ILE A 252 10.43 2.76 -6.91
CA ILE A 252 11.53 3.63 -6.48
C ILE A 252 11.11 4.33 -5.21
N ILE A 253 11.88 4.15 -4.14
CA ILE A 253 11.58 4.74 -2.84
C ILE A 253 12.72 5.64 -2.39
N LYS A 254 12.37 6.87 -2.03
CA LYS A 254 13.26 7.85 -1.38
C LYS A 254 12.89 7.92 0.09
N ASN A 255 13.76 7.38 0.94
CA ASN A 255 13.61 7.52 2.40
C ASN A 255 14.42 8.73 2.87
N GLY A 256 13.76 9.85 3.11
CA GLY A 256 14.33 11.10 3.62
C GLY A 256 14.12 11.30 5.13
N LEU A 257 13.63 10.29 5.85
CA LEU A 257 13.36 10.32 7.29
C LEU A 257 14.63 10.15 8.16
N SER A 258 15.79 10.52 7.62
CA SER A 258 17.11 10.23 8.21
C SER A 258 17.53 11.16 9.35
N SER A 259 16.84 12.28 9.52
CA SER A 259 17.11 13.25 10.60
C SER A 259 16.35 12.92 11.89
N ILE A 260 15.40 11.98 11.82
CA ILE A 260 14.64 11.51 12.97
C ILE A 260 15.52 10.58 13.81
N PRO A 261 15.70 10.82 15.13
CA PRO A 261 16.65 10.07 15.97
C PRO A 261 16.41 8.55 16.02
N GLU A 262 15.17 8.12 15.84
CA GLU A 262 14.77 6.72 15.74
C GLU A 262 13.96 6.55 14.45
N ASP A 263 14.28 5.52 13.65
CA ASP A 263 13.54 5.22 12.43
C ASP A 263 12.04 5.14 12.72
N PRO A 264 11.18 5.90 12.00
CA PRO A 264 9.75 5.79 12.17
C PRO A 264 9.26 4.35 11.97
N VAL A 265 8.53 3.86 12.97
CA VAL A 265 7.87 2.54 12.93
C VAL A 265 6.42 2.72 12.48
N LEU A 266 6.00 1.91 11.51
CA LEU A 266 4.66 1.86 10.95
C LEU A 266 3.93 0.61 11.48
N GLY A 267 2.76 0.84 12.07
CA GLY A 267 1.92 -0.21 12.62
C GLY A 267 2.57 -1.05 13.72
N ALA A 268 1.93 -2.17 14.02
CA ALA A 268 2.32 -3.09 15.09
C ALA A 268 2.24 -4.57 14.66
N ALA A 269 2.11 -4.84 13.37
CA ALA A 269 2.09 -6.21 12.85
C ALA A 269 3.35 -6.98 13.28
N GLU A 270 3.19 -8.22 13.67
CA GLU A 270 4.31 -9.12 13.95
C GLU A 270 4.88 -9.70 12.65
N PRO A 271 6.15 -10.16 12.63
CA PRO A 271 6.75 -10.79 11.46
C PRO A 271 5.90 -11.95 10.92
N THR A 272 5.67 -11.94 9.61
CA THR A 272 5.05 -13.03 8.86
C THR A 272 5.96 -13.47 7.71
N GLY A 273 5.78 -14.70 7.23
CA GLY A 273 6.55 -15.23 6.10
C GLY A 273 5.81 -16.30 5.32
N THR A 274 6.45 -16.81 4.27
CA THR A 274 5.91 -17.87 3.42
C THR A 274 6.55 -19.21 3.75
N LEU A 275 5.72 -20.20 4.06
CA LEU A 275 6.13 -21.59 4.19
C LEU A 275 5.96 -22.30 2.85
N GLN A 276 7.06 -22.83 2.32
CA GLN A 276 7.01 -23.72 1.18
C GLN A 276 6.88 -25.17 1.69
N VAL A 277 5.76 -25.82 1.39
CA VAL A 277 5.51 -27.22 1.74
C VAL A 277 5.64 -28.08 0.50
N GLU A 278 6.47 -29.11 0.53
CA GLU A 278 6.53 -30.12 -0.54
C GLU A 278 5.88 -31.41 -0.05
N ILE A 279 4.86 -31.86 -0.80
CA ILE A 279 4.06 -33.05 -0.48
C ILE A 279 4.28 -34.11 -1.57
N PRO A 280 4.81 -35.29 -1.22
CA PRO A 280 5.08 -36.36 -2.17
C PRO A 280 3.82 -36.86 -2.88
N GLY A 281 3.96 -37.23 -4.16
CA GLY A 281 2.90 -37.87 -4.96
C GLY A 281 2.37 -39.19 -4.40
N THR A 282 3.11 -39.80 -3.46
CA THR A 282 2.75 -41.05 -2.80
C THR A 282 1.78 -40.88 -1.63
N ARG A 283 1.48 -39.63 -1.21
CA ARG A 283 0.57 -39.36 -0.11
C ARG A 283 -0.89 -39.59 -0.53
N PRO A 284 -1.62 -40.50 0.15
CA PRO A 284 -2.92 -40.97 -0.32
C PRO A 284 -4.08 -40.02 0.02
N GLY A 285 -3.91 -39.16 1.03
CA GLY A 285 -4.98 -38.32 1.57
C GLY A 285 -4.85 -36.83 1.28
N PRO A 286 -5.95 -36.08 1.44
CA PRO A 286 -5.88 -34.63 1.61
C PRO A 286 -4.98 -34.31 2.79
N ILE A 287 -4.02 -33.43 2.57
CA ILE A 287 -3.17 -32.89 3.63
C ILE A 287 -3.82 -31.60 4.13
N HIS A 288 -3.82 -31.41 5.44
CA HIS A 288 -4.22 -30.18 6.11
C HIS A 288 -2.99 -29.56 6.76
N LEU A 289 -2.75 -28.27 6.53
CA LEU A 289 -1.82 -27.49 7.34
C LEU A 289 -2.61 -26.83 8.47
N LEU A 290 -2.28 -27.14 9.72
CA LEU A 290 -2.90 -26.62 10.92
C LEU A 290 -1.98 -25.60 11.59
N ALA A 291 -2.56 -24.53 12.12
CA ALA A 291 -1.90 -23.50 12.90
C ALA A 291 -1.58 -23.99 14.32
N PRO A 292 -0.81 -23.22 15.12
CA PRO A 292 -0.49 -23.58 16.51
C PRO A 292 -1.71 -23.77 17.42
N ASP A 293 -2.83 -23.13 17.10
CA ASP A 293 -4.10 -23.26 17.83
C ASP A 293 -5.00 -24.39 17.29
N GLY A 294 -4.52 -25.15 16.30
CA GLY A 294 -5.24 -26.24 15.65
C GLY A 294 -6.21 -25.81 14.53
N SER A 295 -6.31 -24.50 14.24
CA SER A 295 -7.14 -24.02 13.13
C SER A 295 -6.56 -24.41 11.77
N LEU A 296 -7.42 -24.65 10.78
CA LEU A 296 -7.00 -24.99 9.42
C LEU A 296 -6.47 -23.75 8.71
N VAL A 297 -5.22 -23.83 8.24
CA VAL A 297 -4.54 -22.78 7.46
C VAL A 297 -4.71 -23.00 5.97
N GLU A 298 -4.39 -24.22 5.51
CA GLU A 298 -4.39 -24.58 4.08
C GLU A 298 -4.76 -26.06 3.92
N LYS A 299 -5.34 -26.44 2.79
CA LYS A 299 -5.62 -27.85 2.48
C LYS A 299 -5.37 -28.17 1.01
N GLY A 300 -4.89 -29.37 0.73
CA GLY A 300 -4.62 -29.77 -0.65
C GLY A 300 -4.12 -31.20 -0.79
N GLY A 301 -3.57 -31.51 -1.96
CA GLY A 301 -2.95 -32.81 -2.26
C GLY A 301 -1.45 -32.67 -2.58
N PRO A 302 -0.86 -33.71 -3.20
CA PRO A 302 0.54 -33.70 -3.59
C PRO A 302 0.94 -32.51 -4.45
N GLY A 303 2.19 -32.05 -4.28
CA GLY A 303 2.74 -30.90 -4.98
C GLY A 303 3.52 -29.96 -4.07
N VAL A 304 3.82 -28.78 -4.59
CA VAL A 304 4.51 -27.71 -3.85
C VAL A 304 3.49 -26.64 -3.50
N TRP A 305 3.30 -26.39 -2.21
CA TRP A 305 2.46 -25.31 -1.71
C TRP A 305 3.32 -24.13 -1.30
N GLN A 306 2.80 -22.93 -1.53
CA GLN A 306 3.35 -21.69 -1.01
C GLN A 306 2.29 -21.09 -0.09
N VAL A 307 2.54 -21.15 1.23
CA VAL A 307 1.57 -20.69 2.23
C VAL A 307 2.09 -19.39 2.83
N PRO A 308 1.64 -18.21 2.35
CA PRO A 308 2.09 -16.91 2.84
C PRO A 308 1.43 -16.54 4.18
N GLY A 309 1.93 -15.49 4.82
CA GLY A 309 1.29 -14.87 5.99
C GLY A 309 1.43 -15.64 7.30
N LEU A 310 2.31 -16.66 7.35
CA LEU A 310 2.50 -17.45 8.57
C LEU A 310 3.33 -16.68 9.60
N ARG A 311 2.94 -16.77 10.87
CA ARG A 311 3.67 -16.20 12.01
C ARG A 311 4.64 -17.21 12.58
N TYR A 312 5.54 -16.76 13.45
CA TYR A 312 6.32 -17.70 14.26
C TYR A 312 5.39 -18.68 15.00
N GLY A 313 5.63 -19.97 14.84
CA GLY A 313 4.76 -20.96 15.44
C GLY A 313 5.09 -22.40 15.06
N GLN A 314 4.44 -23.31 15.77
CA GLN A 314 4.43 -24.73 15.45
C GLN A 314 3.20 -25.04 14.60
N TYR A 315 3.42 -25.37 13.33
CA TYR A 315 2.39 -25.79 12.39
C TYR A 315 2.41 -27.32 12.26
N THR A 316 1.26 -27.92 11.97
CA THR A 316 1.14 -29.38 11.80
C THR A 316 0.59 -29.69 10.43
N LEU A 317 1.31 -30.48 9.65
CA LEU A 317 0.78 -31.11 8.44
C LEU A 317 0.12 -32.43 8.86
N LEU A 318 -1.18 -32.58 8.59
CA LEU A 318 -1.99 -33.75 8.93
C LEU A 318 -2.46 -34.42 7.64
N ASP A 319 -2.07 -35.68 7.44
CA ASP A 319 -2.63 -36.54 6.40
C ASP A 319 -3.94 -37.15 6.89
N THR A 320 -5.06 -36.65 6.34
CA THR A 320 -6.40 -37.04 6.79
C THR A 320 -6.79 -38.47 6.43
N ALA A 321 -6.06 -39.14 5.53
CA ALA A 321 -6.38 -40.51 5.14
C ALA A 321 -5.81 -41.55 6.12
N ASN A 322 -4.64 -41.29 6.73
CA ASN A 322 -3.98 -42.23 7.63
C ASN A 322 -3.74 -41.66 9.04
N GLY A 323 -4.05 -40.39 9.28
CA GLY A 323 -3.87 -39.70 10.56
C GLY A 323 -2.42 -39.33 10.87
N GLU A 324 -1.52 -39.39 9.90
CA GLU A 324 -0.11 -39.08 10.11
C GLU A 324 0.12 -37.57 10.23
N GLU A 325 0.93 -37.18 11.22
CA GLU A 325 1.26 -35.79 11.49
C GLU A 325 2.76 -35.52 11.33
N LYS A 326 3.10 -34.39 10.71
CA LYS A 326 4.45 -33.82 10.75
C LYS A 326 4.41 -32.40 11.27
N VAL A 327 5.15 -32.19 12.33
CA VAL A 327 5.30 -30.87 12.94
C VAL A 327 6.37 -30.07 12.19
N CYS A 328 6.03 -28.83 11.87
CA CYS A 328 6.88 -27.83 11.26
C CYS A 328 6.98 -26.62 12.18
N HIS A 329 8.17 -26.32 12.68
CA HIS A 329 8.41 -25.02 13.29
C HIS A 329 8.66 -23.99 12.20
N PHE A 330 7.85 -22.94 12.12
CA PHE A 330 8.03 -21.84 11.18
C PHE A 330 8.65 -20.63 11.89
N GLN A 331 9.65 -20.01 11.25
CA GLN A 331 10.22 -18.73 11.68
C GLN A 331 10.23 -17.79 10.47
N PRO A 332 9.57 -16.63 10.55
CA PRO A 332 9.47 -15.66 9.45
C PRO A 332 10.80 -15.09 8.92
N ARG A 333 11.92 -15.32 9.60
CA ARG A 333 13.22 -14.70 9.30
C ARG A 333 13.88 -15.17 7.99
N ASP A 334 13.27 -16.12 7.28
CA ASP A 334 13.71 -16.57 5.96
C ASP A 334 12.50 -16.58 5.01
N PRO A 335 12.45 -15.71 3.96
CA PRO A 335 11.27 -15.55 3.11
C PRO A 335 10.87 -16.81 2.33
N MET A 336 11.69 -17.88 2.35
CA MET A 336 11.29 -19.22 1.92
C MET A 336 11.94 -20.29 2.79
N ARG A 337 11.30 -20.66 3.90
CA ARG A 337 11.65 -21.89 4.62
C ARG A 337 10.99 -23.08 3.92
N ARG A 338 11.81 -24.03 3.48
CA ARG A 338 11.32 -25.30 2.91
C ARG A 338 11.06 -26.30 4.02
N SER A 339 9.85 -26.85 4.07
CA SER A 339 9.54 -28.04 4.85
C SER A 339 9.08 -29.13 3.89
N ARG A 340 9.76 -30.26 3.90
CA ARG A 340 9.35 -31.44 3.15
C ARG A 340 8.50 -32.31 4.06
N PHE A 341 7.33 -32.75 3.61
CA PHE A 341 6.61 -33.85 4.23
C PHE A 341 7.24 -35.13 3.66
N ASP A 342 7.96 -35.91 4.46
CA ASP A 342 8.68 -37.08 3.95
C ASP A 342 7.75 -38.29 3.99
#